data_AF-A0A921GPT3-F1
#
_entry.id   AF-A0A921GPT3-F1
#
_cell.length_a   1.000
_cell.length_b   1.000
_cell.length_c   1.000
_cell.angle_alpha   90.00
_cell.angle_beta   90.00
_cell.angle_gamma   90.00
#
_symmetry.space_group_name_H-M   'P 1'
#
loop_
_entity.id
_entity.type
_entity.pdbx_description
1 polymer ?
#
loop_
_entity_poly.entity_id
_entity_poly.type
_entity_poly.pdbx_seq_one_letter_code
_entity_poly.pdbx_strand_id
1 'polypeptide(L)' 'MPSSTSSSPERPGEPASRFLPGPRPRRIAHRGLALEAPENTLEAFRAALDAGADILETDTRATRDG' A
#
# COMPACT_ATOMS: atom_id res chain seq x y z
N MET A 1 -1.95 27.64 0.78
CA MET A 1 -1.23 26.36 0.88
C MET A 1 -1.46 25.60 -0.42
N PRO A 2 -0.59 25.70 -1.44
CA PRO A 2 -0.74 24.86 -2.61
C PRO A 2 -0.21 23.46 -2.28
N SER A 3 -1.10 22.45 -2.35
CA SER A 3 -0.76 21.04 -2.27
C SER A 3 0.10 20.65 -3.47
N SER A 4 1.34 20.22 -3.23
CA SER A 4 2.22 19.70 -4.27
C SER A 4 1.86 18.25 -4.58
N THR A 5 1.04 18.02 -5.59
CA THR A 5 1.01 16.76 -6.35
C THR A 5 2.31 16.64 -7.13
N SER A 6 3.33 16.04 -6.51
CA SER A 6 4.61 15.76 -7.18
C SER A 6 4.56 14.36 -7.83
N SER A 7 4.25 14.33 -9.12
CA SER A 7 4.78 13.29 -10.01
C SER A 7 6.29 13.52 -10.15
N SER A 8 7.10 12.85 -9.32
CA SER A 8 8.56 12.86 -9.49
C SER A 8 9.00 11.52 -10.08
N PRO A 9 9.68 11.49 -11.25
CA PRO A 9 10.44 10.33 -11.66
C PRO A 9 11.56 10.08 -10.63
N GLU A 10 12.03 8.84 -10.49
CA GLU A 10 13.13 8.52 -9.56
C GLU A 10 14.30 9.48 -9.79
N ARG A 11 14.71 10.18 -8.72
CA ARG A 11 15.89 11.05 -8.76
C ARG A 11 17.11 10.15 -8.99
N PRO A 12 17.92 10.39 -10.03
CA PRO A 12 19.13 9.61 -10.26
C PRO A 12 20.02 9.65 -9.01
N GLY A 13 20.27 8.49 -8.40
CA GLY A 13 21.14 8.34 -7.24
C GLY A 13 20.45 8.19 -5.88
N GLU A 14 19.11 8.20 -5.79
CA GLU A 14 18.47 7.74 -4.55
C GLU A 14 18.63 6.23 -4.38
N PRO A 15 19.14 5.75 -3.23
CA PRO A 15 19.24 4.32 -3.01
C PRO A 15 17.85 3.69 -3.06
N ALA A 16 17.76 2.51 -3.69
CA ALA A 16 16.55 1.71 -3.66
C ALA A 16 16.10 1.52 -2.20
N SER A 17 14.80 1.66 -1.94
CA SER A 17 14.28 1.48 -0.57
C SER A 17 14.70 0.12 -0.04
N ARG A 18 15.44 0.11 1.08
CA ARG A 18 15.84 -1.12 1.76
C ARG A 18 14.64 -1.98 2.15
N PHE A 19 13.53 -1.35 2.50
CA PHE A 19 12.34 -2.01 3.02
C PHE A 19 11.34 -2.38 1.94
N LEU A 20 11.33 -1.63 0.83
CA LEU A 20 10.38 -1.79 -0.27
C LEU A 20 11.14 -1.80 -1.60
N PRO A 21 11.93 -2.84 -1.89
CA PRO A 21 12.65 -2.95 -3.16
C PRO A 21 11.66 -3.04 -4.33
N GLY A 22 12.10 -2.66 -5.53
CA GLY A 22 11.31 -2.75 -6.76
C GLY A 22 10.92 -1.40 -7.38
N PRO A 23 10.29 -1.43 -8.57
CA PRO A 23 9.98 -0.24 -9.36
C PRO A 23 8.98 0.69 -8.65
N ARG A 24 9.05 1.97 -9.00
CA ARG A 24 8.15 3.05 -8.52
C ARG A 24 7.39 3.66 -9.71
N PRO A 25 6.20 4.26 -9.49
CA PRO A 25 5.46 4.35 -8.23
C PRO A 25 4.88 2.99 -7.79
N ARG A 26 4.55 2.86 -6.50
CA ARG A 26 3.96 1.65 -5.90
C ARG A 26 2.55 1.93 -5.42
N ARG A 27 1.63 1.04 -5.72
CA ARG A 27 0.24 1.03 -5.24
C ARG A 27 0.17 0.19 -3.98
N ILE A 28 0.09 0.86 -2.84
CA ILE A 28 -0.04 0.22 -1.52
C ILE A 28 -1.51 0.35 -1.10
N ALA A 29 -2.21 -0.77 -0.99
CA ALA A 29 -3.62 -0.80 -0.60
C ALA A 29 -3.75 -0.76 0.93
N HIS A 30 -4.00 0.45 1.44
CA HIS A 30 -4.13 0.74 2.87
C HIS A 30 -5.36 0.03 3.47
N ARG A 31 -5.09 -1.00 4.30
CA ARG A 31 -6.05 -1.92 4.90
C ARG A 31 -6.91 -2.68 3.87
N GLY A 32 -6.35 -2.94 2.69
CA GLY A 32 -7.09 -3.42 1.52
C GLY A 32 -7.75 -2.29 0.74
N LEU A 33 -8.83 -2.58 0.00
CA LEU A 33 -9.62 -1.58 -0.71
C LEU A 33 -10.81 -1.12 0.15
N ALA A 34 -10.49 -0.47 1.27
CA ALA A 34 -11.43 -0.14 2.37
C ALA A 34 -12.64 0.73 1.98
N LEU A 35 -12.60 1.37 0.81
CA LEU A 35 -13.73 2.12 0.26
C LEU A 35 -14.79 1.22 -0.39
N GLU A 36 -14.40 0.02 -0.82
CA GLU A 36 -15.27 -0.92 -1.55
C GLU A 36 -15.71 -2.10 -0.67
N ALA A 37 -14.90 -2.50 0.30
CA ALA A 37 -15.20 -3.56 1.27
C ALA A 37 -14.66 -3.21 2.66
N PRO A 38 -15.15 -3.85 3.75
CA PRO A 38 -14.69 -3.54 5.10
C PRO A 38 -13.18 -3.72 5.25
N GLU A 39 -12.49 -2.74 5.85
CA GLU A 39 -11.04 -2.75 6.03
C GLU A 39 -10.53 -3.99 6.78
N ASN A 40 -9.28 -4.39 6.49
CA ASN A 40 -8.62 -5.56 7.12
C ASN A 40 -9.42 -6.88 7.00
N THR A 41 -10.21 -7.04 5.93
CA THR A 41 -10.91 -8.28 5.61
C THR A 41 -10.33 -8.95 4.36
N LEU A 42 -10.54 -10.27 4.24
CA LEU A 42 -10.18 -11.01 3.02
C LEU A 42 -10.87 -10.46 1.77
N GLU A 43 -12.06 -9.88 1.90
CA GLU A 43 -12.79 -9.25 0.81
C GLU A 43 -12.07 -8.00 0.31
N ALA A 44 -11.73 -7.07 1.21
CA ALA A 44 -10.98 -5.86 0.87
C ALA A 44 -9.59 -6.16 0.28
N PHE A 45 -8.93 -7.22 0.74
CA PHE A 45 -7.65 -7.66 0.18
C PHE A 45 -7.80 -8.23 -1.23
N ARG A 46 -8.83 -9.04 -1.50
CA ARG A 46 -9.10 -9.56 -2.84
C ARG A 46 -9.41 -8.43 -3.82
N ALA A 47 -10.30 -7.51 -3.43
CA ALA A 47 -10.63 -6.34 -4.24
C ALA A 47 -9.38 -5.49 -4.56
N ALA A 48 -8.50 -5.29 -3.58
CA ALA A 48 -7.23 -4.59 -3.81
C ALA A 48 -6.31 -5.31 -4.81
N LEU A 49 -6.19 -6.63 -4.71
CA LEU A 49 -5.38 -7.42 -5.66
C LEU A 49 -5.97 -7.38 -7.07
N ASP A 50 -7.30 -7.50 -7.20
CA ASP A 50 -8.01 -7.42 -8.48
C ASP A 50 -7.87 -6.03 -9.11
N ALA A 51 -7.80 -4.97 -8.29
CA ALA A 51 -7.50 -3.60 -8.71
C ALA A 51 -6.00 -3.37 -9.05
N GLY A 52 -5.16 -4.40 -8.84
CA GLY A 52 -3.74 -4.38 -9.17
C GLY A 52 -2.85 -3.76 -8.11
N ALA A 53 -3.21 -3.80 -6.82
CA ALA A 53 -2.30 -3.37 -5.76
C ALA A 53 -0.95 -4.12 -5.85
N ASP A 54 0.15 -3.39 -5.70
CA ASP A 54 1.49 -3.99 -5.66
C ASP A 54 1.80 -4.53 -4.26
N ILE A 55 1.19 -3.93 -3.23
CA ILE A 55 1.33 -4.30 -1.82
C ILE A 55 -0.01 -4.18 -1.11
N LEU A 56 -0.32 -5.17 -0.28
CA LEU A 56 -1.38 -5.08 0.73
C LEU A 56 -0.79 -4.57 2.04
N GLU A 57 -1.44 -3.58 2.64
CA GLU A 57 -1.15 -3.10 3.99
C GLU A 57 -2.25 -3.58 4.94
N THR A 58 -1.87 -3.92 6.17
CA THR A 58 -2.80 -4.42 7.18
C THR A 58 -2.32 -4.08 8.59
N ASP A 59 -3.28 -3.84 9.48
CA ASP A 59 -3.03 -3.68 10.90
C ASP A 59 -3.20 -4.99 11.65
N THR A 60 -2.10 -5.52 12.18
CA THR A 60 -2.15 -6.70 13.04
C THR A 60 -2.39 -6.33 14.49
N ARG A 61 -3.25 -7.11 15.17
CA ARG A 61 -3.37 -7.08 16.64
C ARG A 61 -3.24 -8.48 17.21
N ALA A 62 -2.68 -8.58 18.40
CA ALA A 62 -2.64 -9.83 19.15
C ALA A 62 -3.98 -10.08 19.85
N THR A 63 -4.37 -11.35 19.97
CA THR A 63 -5.50 -11.74 20.82
C THR A 63 -5.03 -11.93 22.27
N ARG A 64 -5.92 -12.32 23.18
CA ARG A 64 -5.53 -12.58 24.58
C ARG A 64 -4.58 -13.76 24.70
N ASP A 65 -4.67 -14.71 23.78
CA ASP A 65 -3.93 -15.96 23.73
C ASP A 65 -2.80 -15.95 22.68
N GLY A 66 -2.53 -14.79 22.06
CA GLY A 66 -1.46 -14.59 21.08
C GLY A 66 -1.95 -14.64 19.65
#